data_AF-A0A353D6D7-F1
#
_entry.id   AF-A0A353D6D7-F1
#
_cell.length_a   1.000
_cell.length_b   1.000
_cell.length_c   1.000
_cell.angle_alpha   90.00
_cell.angle_beta   90.00
_cell.angle_gamma   90.00
#
_symmetry.space_group_name_H-M   'P 1'
#
loop_
_entity.id
_entity.type
_entity.pdbx_description
1 polymer ?
#
loop_
_entity_poly.entity_id
_entity_poly.type
_entity_poly.pdbx_seq_one_letter_code
_entity_poly.pdbx_strand_id
1 'polypeptide(L)'
;RDLDTTLAELFSFVDKQVGLDHTLIVFSADHGMADMPEYMTELGFAAGRLDAKDIIAAANEAGKQLGIDEVVRYFFRPYVYLDKEKITAANLDYRQVEKAIADALTDFEGVNLAVSTKNFSRYKGNPLLKQVKRNQHTTRSGDIYVIQDPYWFLLEEGLIAVMHGSPWRYDTHVPIIFAGPDITPRKIQRLVHPVDVAPTITTYLGISPPASAQGSPLTEVFE
;
A
#
# COMPACT_ATOMS: atom_id res chain seq x y z
N ARG A 1 -2.61 26.11 1.76
CA ARG A 1 -2.72 27.18 2.78
C ARG A 1 -3.95 26.94 3.65
N ASP A 2 -5.06 26.49 3.06
CA ASP A 2 -6.31 26.30 3.80
C ASP A 2 -6.22 25.29 4.96
N LEU A 3 -5.59 24.11 4.76
CA LEU A 3 -5.48 23.11 5.84
C LEU A 3 -4.69 23.61 7.06
N ASP A 4 -3.59 24.34 6.84
CA ASP A 4 -2.76 24.88 7.93
C ASP A 4 -3.57 25.86 8.80
N THR A 5 -4.27 26.79 8.15
CA THR A 5 -5.19 27.72 8.84
C THR A 5 -6.29 26.96 9.57
N THR A 6 -6.93 25.97 8.94
CA THR A 6 -7.99 25.17 9.57
C THR A 6 -7.49 24.41 10.79
N LEU A 7 -6.27 23.84 10.75
CA LEU A 7 -5.67 23.18 11.90
C LEU A 7 -5.34 24.18 13.02
N ALA A 8 -4.83 25.37 12.68
CA ALA A 8 -4.58 26.42 13.67
C ALA A 8 -5.86 26.89 14.37
N GLU A 9 -6.96 27.03 13.62
CA GLU A 9 -8.29 27.35 14.16
C GLU A 9 -8.83 26.22 15.04
N LEU A 10 -8.68 24.96 14.61
CA LEU A 10 -9.06 23.79 15.39
C LEU A 10 -8.30 23.72 16.72
N PHE A 11 -6.97 23.89 16.71
CA PHE A 11 -6.16 23.86 17.92
C PHE A 11 -6.47 25.03 18.84
N SER A 12 -6.73 26.23 18.29
CA SER A 12 -7.19 27.38 19.07
C SER A 12 -8.55 27.14 19.73
N PHE A 13 -9.45 26.41 19.07
CA PHE A 13 -10.73 26.02 19.65
C PHE A 13 -10.53 25.00 20.76
N VAL A 14 -9.73 23.95 20.55
CA VAL A 14 -9.42 22.93 21.56
C VAL A 14 -8.75 23.56 22.78
N ASP A 15 -7.82 24.49 22.59
CA ASP A 15 -7.17 25.19 23.70
C ASP A 15 -8.18 25.94 24.58
N LYS A 16 -9.17 26.60 23.97
CA LYS A 16 -10.23 27.31 24.70
C LYS A 16 -11.19 26.39 25.46
N GLN A 17 -11.45 25.19 24.93
CA GLN A 17 -12.45 24.27 25.50
C GLN A 17 -11.85 23.27 26.49
N VAL A 18 -10.62 22.83 26.25
CA VAL A 18 -9.95 21.75 26.98
C VAL A 18 -8.60 22.19 27.53
N GLY A 19 -7.87 23.03 26.78
CA GLY A 19 -6.48 23.38 27.06
C GLY A 19 -5.51 22.44 26.35
N LEU A 20 -4.50 23.00 25.67
CA LEU A 20 -3.46 22.18 25.02
C LEU A 20 -2.60 21.41 26.03
N ASP A 21 -2.47 21.91 27.26
CA ASP A 21 -1.84 21.21 28.40
C ASP A 21 -2.61 19.95 28.83
N HIS A 22 -3.79 19.69 28.27
CA HIS A 22 -4.60 18.50 28.50
C HIS A 22 -4.92 17.73 27.21
N THR A 23 -4.20 18.02 26.12
CA THR A 23 -4.48 17.47 24.79
C THR A 23 -3.25 16.81 24.18
N LEU A 24 -3.35 15.53 23.82
CA LEU A 24 -2.41 14.88 22.91
C LEU A 24 -2.91 15.01 21.47
N ILE A 25 -2.10 15.64 20.61
CA ILE A 25 -2.32 15.76 19.18
C ILE A 25 -1.41 14.76 18.48
N VAL A 26 -2.03 13.91 17.65
CA VAL A 26 -1.32 12.98 16.77
C VAL A 26 -1.76 13.23 15.33
N PHE A 27 -0.80 13.58 14.47
CA PHE A 27 -1.06 13.88 13.07
C PHE A 27 -0.21 12.98 12.17
N SER A 28 -0.85 12.41 11.16
CA SER A 28 -0.23 11.57 10.14
C SER A 28 -1.03 11.66 8.84
N ALA A 29 -0.53 11.03 7.79
CA ALA A 29 -1.34 10.64 6.63
C ALA A 29 -1.52 9.12 6.60
N ASP A 30 -2.55 8.66 5.89
CA ASP A 30 -2.80 7.25 5.58
C ASP A 30 -1.85 6.74 4.47
N HIS A 31 -1.49 7.63 3.54
CA HIS A 31 -0.47 7.41 2.52
C HIS A 31 0.11 8.74 2.02
N GLY A 32 1.19 8.64 1.24
CA GLY A 32 1.69 9.73 0.41
C GLY A 32 1.09 9.68 -1.00
N MET A 33 1.74 10.30 -1.97
CA MET A 33 1.26 10.37 -3.34
C MET A 33 2.42 10.76 -4.28
N ALA A 34 2.44 10.24 -5.51
CA ALA A 34 3.25 10.76 -6.60
C ALA A 34 2.48 11.80 -7.42
N ASP A 35 3.20 12.66 -8.14
CA ASP A 35 2.58 13.49 -9.18
C ASP A 35 2.03 12.63 -10.34
N MET A 36 1.20 13.23 -11.19
CA MET A 36 0.58 12.52 -12.31
C MET A 36 1.61 11.96 -13.30
N PRO A 37 1.41 10.76 -13.90
CA PRO A 37 2.37 10.13 -14.79
C PRO A 37 2.78 11.02 -15.97
N GLU A 38 1.84 11.80 -16.51
CA GLU A 38 2.09 12.74 -17.60
C GLU A 38 3.13 13.80 -17.22
N TYR A 39 3.02 14.36 -16.02
CA TYR A 39 3.99 15.33 -15.49
C TYR A 39 5.34 14.67 -15.20
N MET A 40 5.32 13.45 -14.64
CA MET A 40 6.56 12.69 -14.42
C MET A 40 7.30 12.40 -15.73
N THR A 41 6.58 12.14 -16.82
CA THR A 41 7.14 11.98 -18.17
C THR A 41 7.76 13.29 -18.69
N GLU A 42 7.11 14.45 -18.48
CA GLU A 42 7.71 15.75 -18.82
C GLU A 42 9.03 16.02 -18.08
N LEU A 43 9.17 15.49 -16.85
CA LEU A 43 10.40 15.53 -16.08
C LEU A 43 11.44 14.47 -16.48
N GLY A 44 11.14 13.63 -17.48
CA GLY A 44 12.06 12.63 -18.03
C GLY A 44 12.05 11.26 -17.34
N PHE A 45 11.06 10.99 -16.48
CA PHE A 45 10.89 9.67 -15.87
C PHE A 45 10.10 8.74 -16.79
N ALA A 46 10.40 7.43 -16.74
CA ALA A 46 9.54 6.41 -17.32
C ALA A 46 8.30 6.25 -16.42
N ALA A 47 7.16 6.79 -16.85
CA ALA A 47 5.92 6.80 -16.09
C ALA A 47 4.75 6.49 -17.03
N GLY A 48 3.66 5.94 -16.47
CA GLY A 48 2.52 5.55 -17.27
C GLY A 48 1.28 5.15 -16.47
N ARG A 49 0.32 4.57 -17.17
CA ARG A 49 -0.95 4.10 -16.60
C ARG A 49 -1.16 2.65 -17.02
N LEU A 50 -1.48 1.81 -16.05
CA LEU A 50 -1.89 0.42 -16.24
C LEU A 50 -3.39 0.33 -16.02
N ASP A 51 -4.16 0.13 -17.09
CA ASP A 51 -5.60 -0.08 -16.95
C ASP A 51 -5.89 -1.53 -16.53
N ALA A 52 -6.87 -1.70 -15.64
CA ALA A 52 -7.37 -3.02 -15.21
C ALA A 52 -7.68 -3.95 -16.40
N LYS A 53 -8.28 -3.43 -17.47
CA LYS A 53 -8.62 -4.20 -18.68
C LYS A 53 -7.39 -4.83 -19.34
N ASP A 54 -6.25 -4.14 -19.33
CA ASP A 54 -5.03 -4.58 -19.99
C ASP A 54 -4.34 -5.66 -19.17
N ILE A 55 -4.34 -5.51 -17.84
CA ILE A 55 -3.89 -6.56 -16.91
C ILE A 55 -4.75 -7.82 -17.02
N ILE A 56 -6.08 -7.66 -17.07
CA ILE A 56 -7.02 -8.78 -17.26
C ILE A 56 -6.75 -9.47 -18.61
N ALA A 57 -6.59 -8.70 -19.69
CA ALA A 57 -6.31 -9.24 -21.01
C ALA A 57 -4.99 -10.02 -21.06
N ALA A 58 -3.90 -9.45 -20.51
CA ALA A 58 -2.60 -10.10 -20.44
C ALA A 58 -2.64 -11.40 -19.63
N ALA A 59 -3.31 -11.40 -18.48
CA ALA A 59 -3.48 -12.59 -17.66
C ALA A 59 -4.36 -13.66 -18.32
N ASN A 60 -5.42 -13.26 -19.03
CA ASN A 60 -6.27 -14.17 -19.79
C ASN A 60 -5.53 -14.78 -20.99
N GLU A 61 -4.69 -14.02 -21.69
CA GLU A 61 -3.86 -14.55 -22.77
C GLU A 61 -2.85 -15.58 -22.24
N ALA A 62 -2.22 -15.31 -21.11
CA ALA A 62 -1.37 -16.30 -20.43
C ALA A 62 -2.15 -17.56 -20.03
N GLY A 63 -3.38 -17.42 -19.51
CA GLY A 63 -4.27 -18.54 -19.21
C GLY A 63 -4.62 -19.37 -20.45
N LYS A 64 -4.87 -18.71 -21.58
CA LYS A 64 -5.20 -19.37 -22.85
C LYS A 64 -4.06 -20.23 -23.38
N GLN A 65 -2.80 -19.78 -23.22
CA GLN A 65 -1.62 -20.59 -23.55
C GLN A 65 -1.53 -21.88 -22.72
N LEU A 66 -2.17 -21.92 -21.56
CA LEU A 66 -2.31 -23.10 -20.70
C LEU A 66 -3.58 -23.91 -20.99
N GLY A 67 -4.44 -23.45 -21.92
CA GLY A 67 -5.71 -24.10 -22.26
C GLY A 67 -6.88 -23.69 -21.36
N ILE A 68 -6.81 -22.54 -20.67
CA ILE A 68 -7.91 -22.00 -19.86
C ILE A 68 -8.39 -20.66 -20.45
N ASP A 69 -9.59 -20.65 -21.02
CA ASP A 69 -10.22 -19.42 -21.49
C ASP A 69 -10.77 -18.60 -20.31
N GLU A 70 -10.48 -17.28 -20.33
CA GLU A 70 -10.94 -16.33 -19.31
C GLU A 70 -10.61 -16.79 -17.87
N VAL A 71 -9.33 -17.07 -17.61
CA VAL A 71 -8.83 -17.55 -16.30
C VAL A 71 -8.98 -16.52 -15.18
N VAL A 72 -9.10 -15.23 -15.51
CA VAL A 72 -9.30 -14.16 -14.52
C VAL A 72 -10.77 -14.04 -14.18
N ARG A 73 -11.11 -14.26 -12.91
CA ARG A 73 -12.45 -14.03 -12.36
C ARG A 73 -12.72 -12.55 -12.14
N TYR A 74 -11.72 -11.85 -11.61
CA TYR A 74 -11.83 -10.44 -11.25
C TYR A 74 -10.45 -9.81 -11.08
N PHE A 75 -10.37 -8.50 -11.27
CA PHE A 75 -9.22 -7.69 -10.91
C PHE A 75 -9.69 -6.55 -10.02
N PHE A 76 -9.05 -6.40 -8.87
CA PHE A 76 -9.21 -5.24 -8.00
C PHE A 76 -7.83 -4.89 -7.48
N ARG A 77 -7.34 -3.72 -7.88
CA ARG A 77 -5.96 -3.32 -7.65
C ARG A 77 -5.56 -3.53 -6.18
N PRO A 78 -4.39 -4.10 -5.90
CA PRO A 78 -3.36 -4.55 -6.84
C PRO A 78 -3.46 -6.04 -7.21
N TYR A 79 -4.62 -6.68 -7.02
CA TYR A 79 -4.76 -8.13 -7.09
C TYR A 79 -5.51 -8.64 -8.33
N VAL A 80 -4.98 -9.70 -8.94
CA VAL A 80 -5.70 -10.59 -9.86
C VAL A 80 -6.29 -11.75 -9.07
N TYR A 81 -7.58 -12.04 -9.28
CA TYR A 81 -8.29 -13.17 -8.72
C TYR A 81 -8.55 -14.18 -9.83
N LEU A 82 -8.01 -15.39 -9.68
CA LEU A 82 -8.13 -16.46 -10.68
C LEU A 82 -9.38 -17.30 -10.45
N ASP A 83 -9.99 -17.76 -11.53
CA ASP A 83 -11.11 -18.67 -11.49
C ASP A 83 -10.65 -20.10 -11.17
N LYS A 84 -10.81 -20.48 -9.90
CA LYS A 84 -10.44 -21.81 -9.39
C LYS A 84 -11.22 -22.94 -10.06
N GLU A 85 -12.47 -22.70 -10.45
CA GLU A 85 -13.32 -23.72 -11.05
C GLU A 85 -12.82 -24.05 -12.46
N LYS A 86 -12.50 -23.03 -13.25
CA LYS A 86 -11.92 -23.20 -14.59
C LYS A 86 -10.56 -23.90 -14.56
N ILE A 87 -9.68 -23.53 -13.62
CA ILE A 87 -8.38 -24.18 -13.46
C ILE A 87 -8.54 -25.67 -13.11
N THR A 88 -9.49 -25.97 -12.21
CA THR A 88 -9.78 -27.36 -11.80
C THR A 88 -10.37 -28.16 -12.97
N ALA A 89 -11.28 -27.57 -13.74
CA ALA A 89 -11.89 -28.21 -14.92
C ALA A 89 -10.86 -28.54 -16.01
N ALA A 90 -9.81 -27.72 -16.15
CA ALA A 90 -8.68 -27.98 -17.04
C ALA A 90 -7.70 -29.05 -16.51
N ASN A 91 -7.92 -29.59 -15.30
CA ASN A 91 -7.06 -30.57 -14.63
C ASN A 91 -5.59 -30.10 -14.48
N LEU A 92 -5.40 -28.80 -14.24
CA LEU A 92 -4.09 -28.17 -14.06
C LEU A 92 -3.78 -27.90 -12.57
N ASP A 93 -2.49 -27.94 -12.21
CA ASP A 93 -2.06 -27.53 -10.88
C ASP A 93 -2.21 -26.02 -10.72
N TYR A 94 -2.99 -25.62 -9.72
CA TYR A 94 -3.31 -24.22 -9.46
C TYR A 94 -2.05 -23.36 -9.26
N ARG A 95 -1.02 -23.88 -8.59
CA ARG A 95 0.21 -23.11 -8.33
C ARG A 95 1.05 -22.91 -9.60
N GLN A 96 1.02 -23.88 -10.51
CA GLN A 96 1.67 -23.74 -11.81
C GLN A 96 0.97 -22.69 -12.67
N VAL A 97 -0.37 -22.69 -12.70
CA VAL A 97 -1.14 -21.67 -13.42
C VAL A 97 -0.91 -20.27 -12.83
N GLU A 98 -1.04 -20.12 -11.51
CA GLU A 98 -0.79 -18.85 -10.80
C GLU A 98 0.63 -18.33 -11.07
N LYS A 99 1.63 -19.20 -11.06
CA LYS A 99 3.01 -18.83 -11.39
C LYS A 99 3.15 -18.39 -12.85
N ALA A 100 2.65 -19.17 -13.80
CA ALA A 100 2.79 -18.85 -15.22
C ALA A 100 2.14 -17.50 -15.59
N ILE A 101 0.96 -17.22 -15.01
CA ILE A 101 0.30 -15.93 -15.19
C ILE A 101 1.09 -14.80 -14.52
N ALA A 102 1.62 -15.01 -13.31
CA ALA A 102 2.46 -14.01 -12.65
C ALA A 102 3.76 -13.72 -13.42
N ASP A 103 4.40 -14.74 -13.99
CA ASP A 103 5.58 -14.56 -14.84
C ASP A 103 5.22 -13.75 -16.09
N ALA A 104 4.13 -14.11 -16.80
CA ALA A 104 3.67 -13.37 -17.98
C ALA A 104 3.30 -11.90 -17.67
N LEU A 105 2.68 -11.64 -16.53
CA LEU A 105 2.38 -10.27 -16.08
C LEU A 105 3.63 -9.48 -15.70
N THR A 106 4.71 -10.15 -15.26
CA THR A 106 5.98 -9.48 -14.95
C THR A 106 6.65 -8.92 -16.20
N ASP A 107 6.42 -9.55 -17.36
CA ASP A 107 6.94 -9.08 -18.65
C ASP A 107 6.06 -8.00 -19.30
N PHE A 108 4.94 -7.62 -18.66
CA PHE A 108 4.03 -6.59 -19.16
C PHE A 108 4.60 -5.19 -18.89
N GLU A 109 4.57 -4.31 -19.89
CA GLU A 109 5.11 -2.94 -19.77
C GLU A 109 4.49 -2.20 -18.58
N GLY A 110 5.32 -1.58 -17.75
CA GLY A 110 4.90 -0.85 -16.56
C GLY A 110 4.65 -1.71 -15.33
N VAL A 111 4.78 -3.04 -15.44
CA VAL A 111 4.79 -3.95 -14.29
C VAL A 111 6.23 -4.21 -13.87
N ASN A 112 6.55 -3.85 -12.62
CA ASN A 112 7.86 -4.14 -12.04
C ASN A 112 8.02 -5.62 -11.72
N LEU A 113 6.96 -6.21 -11.14
CA LEU A 113 6.92 -7.60 -10.73
C LEU A 113 5.49 -8.02 -10.39
N ALA A 114 5.06 -9.17 -10.89
CA ALA A 114 3.86 -9.84 -10.40
C ALA A 114 4.24 -11.07 -9.56
N VAL A 115 3.62 -11.22 -8.38
CA VAL A 115 3.95 -12.31 -7.45
C VAL A 115 2.71 -13.06 -6.98
N SER A 116 2.86 -14.39 -6.89
CA SER A 116 1.90 -15.26 -6.19
C SER A 116 1.77 -14.84 -4.73
N THR A 117 0.53 -14.71 -4.25
CA THR A 117 0.26 -14.37 -2.85
C THR A 117 0.45 -15.54 -1.88
N LYS A 118 0.58 -16.77 -2.42
CA LYS A 118 0.69 -18.00 -1.63
C LYS A 118 2.12 -18.48 -1.42
N ASN A 119 3.11 -17.95 -2.17
CA ASN A 119 4.48 -18.47 -2.18
C ASN A 119 5.59 -17.41 -1.91
N PHE A 120 5.43 -16.55 -0.89
CA PHE A 120 6.48 -15.60 -0.49
C PHE A 120 7.77 -16.24 0.01
N SER A 121 7.76 -17.53 0.37
CA SER A 121 8.94 -18.23 0.89
C SER A 121 10.10 -18.27 -0.11
N ARG A 122 9.81 -18.13 -1.41
CA ARG A 122 10.82 -18.05 -2.49
C ARG A 122 11.52 -16.70 -2.60
N TYR A 123 10.98 -15.65 -1.96
CA TYR A 123 11.44 -14.28 -2.13
C TYR A 123 12.08 -13.69 -0.87
N LYS A 124 12.71 -14.55 -0.05
CA LYS A 124 13.37 -14.14 1.18
C LYS A 124 14.44 -13.07 0.90
N GLY A 125 14.39 -11.98 1.67
CA GLY A 125 15.42 -10.93 1.63
C GLY A 125 15.08 -9.71 0.78
N ASN A 126 14.04 -9.76 -0.07
CA ASN A 126 13.62 -8.57 -0.84
C ASN A 126 12.75 -7.63 0.03
N PRO A 127 13.20 -6.39 0.33
CA PRO A 127 12.43 -5.46 1.16
C PRO A 127 11.08 -5.05 0.56
N LEU A 128 10.98 -4.96 -0.77
CA LEU A 128 9.74 -4.66 -1.48
C LEU A 128 8.69 -5.74 -1.23
N LEU A 129 9.09 -7.00 -1.38
CA LEU A 129 8.18 -8.13 -1.18
C LEU A 129 7.83 -8.36 0.29
N LYS A 130 8.67 -7.91 1.22
CA LYS A 130 8.31 -7.83 2.65
C LYS A 130 7.18 -6.83 2.89
N GLN A 131 7.13 -5.71 2.17
CA GLN A 131 6.02 -4.75 2.25
C GLN A 131 4.74 -5.33 1.63
N VAL A 132 4.84 -5.92 0.44
CA VAL A 132 3.72 -6.58 -0.23
C VAL A 132 3.09 -7.66 0.65
N LYS A 133 3.93 -8.49 1.31
CA LYS A 133 3.45 -9.51 2.25
C LYS A 133 2.69 -8.93 3.45
N ARG A 134 3.03 -7.71 3.91
CA ARG A 134 2.30 -7.04 5.00
C ARG A 134 0.92 -6.54 4.55
N ASN A 135 0.71 -6.35 3.24
CA ASN A 135 -0.56 -5.92 2.65
C ASN A 135 -1.52 -7.11 2.35
N GLN A 136 -1.30 -8.27 2.98
CA GLN A 136 -2.02 -9.49 2.65
C GLN A 136 -2.94 -9.98 3.76
N HIS A 137 -4.08 -10.49 3.31
CA HIS A 137 -5.07 -11.13 4.15
C HIS A 137 -5.48 -12.46 3.52
N THR A 138 -5.45 -13.53 4.33
CA THR A 138 -5.62 -14.93 3.88
C THR A 138 -6.92 -15.20 3.12
N THR A 139 -7.97 -14.44 3.40
CA THR A 139 -9.31 -14.60 2.78
C THR A 139 -9.75 -13.44 1.89
N ARG A 140 -8.96 -12.37 1.77
CA ARG A 140 -9.37 -11.15 1.06
C ARG A 140 -8.41 -10.73 -0.05
N SER A 141 -7.13 -11.10 0.04
CA SER A 141 -6.17 -10.84 -1.02
C SER A 141 -6.40 -11.80 -2.19
N GLY A 142 -6.20 -11.31 -3.41
CA GLY A 142 -6.24 -12.17 -4.60
C GLY A 142 -5.01 -13.07 -4.73
N ASP A 143 -4.89 -13.73 -5.86
CA ASP A 143 -3.95 -14.83 -6.08
C ASP A 143 -2.60 -14.33 -6.59
N ILE A 144 -2.61 -13.23 -7.35
CA ILE A 144 -1.40 -12.57 -7.86
C ILE A 144 -1.46 -11.10 -7.47
N TYR A 145 -0.40 -10.58 -6.84
CA TYR A 145 -0.20 -9.15 -6.60
C TYR A 145 0.61 -8.57 -7.76
N VAL A 146 0.09 -7.54 -8.41
CA VAL A 146 0.77 -6.80 -9.48
C VAL A 146 1.44 -5.56 -8.89
N ILE A 147 2.77 -5.53 -8.92
CA ILE A 147 3.56 -4.37 -8.51
C ILE A 147 3.91 -3.60 -9.77
N GLN A 148 3.35 -2.41 -9.90
CA GLN A 148 3.67 -1.50 -10.99
C GLN A 148 5.04 -0.85 -10.81
N ASP A 149 5.66 -0.42 -11.91
CA ASP A 149 6.91 0.35 -11.89
C ASP A 149 6.75 1.69 -11.15
N PRO A 150 7.85 2.29 -10.67
CA PRO A 150 7.80 3.63 -10.07
C PRO A 150 7.15 4.63 -11.03
N TYR A 151 6.26 5.47 -10.50
CA TYR A 151 5.48 6.48 -11.23
C TYR A 151 4.47 5.94 -12.25
N TRP A 152 4.22 4.62 -12.25
CA TRP A 152 3.08 4.04 -12.94
C TRP A 152 1.87 3.98 -12.01
N PHE A 153 0.69 4.29 -12.53
CA PHE A 153 -0.57 4.17 -11.80
C PHE A 153 -1.37 2.95 -12.25
N LEU A 154 -1.79 2.13 -11.29
CA LEU A 154 -2.60 0.94 -11.52
C LEU A 154 -4.08 1.28 -11.37
N LEU A 155 -4.76 1.51 -12.50
CA LEU A 155 -6.08 2.10 -12.59
C LEU A 155 -7.21 1.07 -12.57
N GLU A 156 -8.36 1.45 -12.01
CA GLU A 156 -9.65 0.85 -12.34
C GLU A 156 -10.31 1.66 -13.46
N GLU A 157 -11.46 1.22 -13.95
CA GLU A 157 -12.25 2.01 -14.91
C GLU A 157 -12.62 3.39 -14.34
N GLY A 158 -12.48 4.42 -15.17
CA GLY A 158 -12.90 5.78 -14.86
C GLY A 158 -11.82 6.84 -15.07
N LEU A 159 -12.22 8.11 -14.95
CA LEU A 159 -11.32 9.26 -15.09
C LEU A 159 -10.63 9.52 -13.75
N ILE A 160 -9.46 8.90 -13.54
CA ILE A 160 -8.63 9.10 -12.35
C ILE A 160 -7.41 9.93 -12.74
N ALA A 161 -7.33 11.18 -12.26
CA ALA A 161 -6.20 12.06 -12.55
C ALA A 161 -4.92 11.60 -11.83
N VAL A 162 -5.02 11.33 -10.52
CA VAL A 162 -3.91 10.88 -9.66
C VAL A 162 -4.31 9.72 -8.76
N MET A 163 -3.35 8.86 -8.40
CA MET A 163 -3.57 7.71 -7.53
C MET A 163 -2.32 7.32 -6.72
N HIS A 164 -2.56 6.79 -5.52
CA HIS A 164 -1.61 6.13 -4.63
C HIS A 164 -1.88 4.61 -4.55
N GLY A 165 -1.06 3.89 -3.78
CA GLY A 165 -1.25 2.46 -3.49
C GLY A 165 -0.15 1.57 -4.05
N SER A 166 0.89 2.17 -4.62
CA SER A 166 2.14 1.50 -4.92
C SER A 166 2.96 1.28 -3.65
N PRO A 167 3.88 0.31 -3.64
CA PRO A 167 4.80 0.10 -2.52
C PRO A 167 6.01 1.06 -2.55
N TRP A 168 6.01 2.07 -3.42
CA TRP A 168 7.12 2.99 -3.59
C TRP A 168 7.15 4.08 -2.51
N ARG A 169 8.30 4.73 -2.35
CA ARG A 169 8.54 5.65 -1.22
C ARG A 169 7.63 6.86 -1.21
N TYR A 170 7.22 7.37 -2.37
CA TYR A 170 6.31 8.51 -2.44
C TYR A 170 4.91 8.19 -1.89
N ASP A 171 4.46 6.94 -1.96
CA ASP A 171 3.17 6.50 -1.39
C ASP A 171 3.28 6.04 0.06
N THR A 172 4.46 5.57 0.49
CA THR A 172 4.67 4.99 1.82
C THR A 172 5.31 5.95 2.83
N HIS A 173 5.76 7.12 2.38
CA HIS A 173 6.34 8.15 3.22
C HIS A 173 5.25 9.13 3.70
N VAL A 174 4.94 9.07 5.00
CA VAL A 174 3.95 9.93 5.65
C VAL A 174 4.58 10.62 6.86
N PRO A 175 4.12 11.83 7.21
CA PRO A 175 4.52 12.46 8.47
C PRO A 175 3.94 11.67 9.64
N ILE A 176 4.65 11.63 10.77
CA ILE A 176 4.11 11.22 12.07
C ILE A 176 4.53 12.30 13.06
N ILE A 177 3.55 13.04 13.58
CA ILE A 177 3.76 14.17 14.49
C ILE A 177 3.00 13.90 15.77
N PHE A 178 3.71 13.98 16.89
CA PHE A 178 3.15 13.98 18.24
C PHE A 178 3.40 15.36 18.86
N ALA A 179 2.36 15.96 19.42
CA ALA A 179 2.44 17.21 20.17
C ALA A 179 1.49 17.14 21.37
N GLY A 180 1.95 17.56 22.54
CA GLY A 180 1.16 17.48 23.76
C GLY A 180 2.03 17.71 25.01
N PRO A 181 1.44 17.58 26.19
CA PRO A 181 2.14 17.72 27.47
C PRO A 181 3.35 16.81 27.56
N ASP A 182 4.43 17.30 28.18
CA ASP A 182 5.65 16.54 28.47
C ASP A 182 6.37 15.95 27.23
N ILE A 183 6.04 16.38 26.01
CA ILE A 183 6.73 15.98 24.77
C ILE A 183 7.76 17.05 24.38
N THR A 184 9.04 16.68 24.40
CA THR A 184 10.13 17.58 23.99
C THR A 184 10.14 17.80 22.46
N PRO A 185 10.10 19.05 21.95
CA PRO A 185 10.16 19.31 20.52
C PRO A 185 11.46 18.80 19.88
N ARG A 186 11.34 17.87 18.92
CA ARG A 186 12.48 17.30 18.19
C ARG A 186 12.06 16.81 16.81
N LYS A 187 13.02 16.80 15.88
CA LYS A 187 12.85 16.20 14.54
C LYS A 187 13.61 14.88 14.48
N ILE A 188 12.90 13.83 14.12
CA ILE A 188 13.45 12.48 14.01
C ILE A 188 13.52 12.10 12.53
N GLN A 189 14.69 11.59 12.10
CA GLN A 189 14.91 11.20 10.70
C GLN A 189 15.11 9.69 10.52
N ARG A 190 15.17 8.91 11.61
CA ARG A 190 15.26 7.45 11.49
C ARG A 190 13.97 6.88 10.90
N LEU A 191 14.05 5.68 10.33
CA LEU A 191 12.88 4.95 9.86
C LEU A 191 11.94 4.62 11.02
N VAL A 192 10.67 4.94 10.83
CA VAL A 192 9.52 4.60 11.68
C VAL A 192 8.40 4.06 10.78
N HIS A 193 7.38 3.46 11.37
CA HIS A 193 6.22 2.94 10.65
C HIS A 193 4.91 3.49 11.23
N PRO A 194 3.86 3.72 10.42
CA PRO A 194 2.55 4.15 10.92
C PRO A 194 1.95 3.19 11.97
N VAL A 195 2.30 1.90 11.92
CA VAL A 195 1.88 0.92 12.92
C VAL A 195 2.42 1.23 14.33
N ASP A 196 3.50 2.02 14.43
CA ASP A 196 4.09 2.44 15.71
C ASP A 196 3.23 3.50 16.44
N VAL A 197 2.26 4.13 15.75
CA VAL A 197 1.43 5.20 16.33
C VAL A 197 0.54 4.70 17.48
N ALA A 198 -0.19 3.60 17.27
CA ALA A 198 -1.09 3.04 18.29
C ALA A 198 -0.36 2.59 19.58
N PRO A 199 0.75 1.82 19.53
CA PRO A 199 1.50 1.50 20.74
C PRO A 199 2.13 2.74 21.39
N THR A 200 2.49 3.78 20.62
CA THR A 200 2.98 5.05 21.19
C THR A 200 1.88 5.77 21.98
N ILE A 201 0.67 5.91 21.43
CA ILE A 201 -0.47 6.52 22.12
C ILE A 201 -0.82 5.77 23.39
N THR A 202 -0.91 4.44 23.33
CA THR A 202 -1.29 3.64 24.50
C THR A 202 -0.22 3.66 25.59
N THR A 203 1.06 3.70 25.21
CA THR A 203 2.17 3.91 26.16
C THR A 203 2.09 5.29 26.80
N TYR A 204 1.84 6.35 26.02
CA TYR A 204 1.65 7.72 26.53
C TYR A 204 0.50 7.80 27.55
N LEU A 205 -0.61 7.12 27.27
CA LEU A 205 -1.79 7.11 28.14
C LEU A 205 -1.72 6.12 29.31
N GLY A 206 -0.67 5.29 29.39
CA GLY A 206 -0.55 4.26 30.43
C GLY A 206 -1.59 3.14 30.32
N ILE A 207 -2.08 2.83 29.12
CA ILE A 207 -3.08 1.78 28.86
C ILE A 207 -2.50 0.65 28.00
N SER A 208 -3.19 -0.51 27.99
CA SER A 208 -2.77 -1.63 27.15
C SER A 208 -3.01 -1.33 25.65
N PRO A 209 -2.10 -1.76 24.75
CA PRO A 209 -2.28 -1.61 23.32
C PRO A 209 -3.44 -2.49 22.80
N PRO A 210 -4.02 -2.16 21.63
CA PRO A 210 -4.98 -3.02 20.95
C PRO A 210 -4.42 -4.44 20.73
N ALA A 211 -5.28 -5.46 20.80
CA ALA A 211 -4.88 -6.88 20.79
C ALA A 211 -4.04 -7.31 19.57
N SER A 212 -4.22 -6.66 18.43
CA SER A 212 -3.48 -6.92 17.18
C SER A 212 -2.56 -5.77 16.78
N ALA A 213 -2.26 -4.85 17.71
CA ALA A 213 -1.31 -3.78 17.46
C ALA A 213 0.05 -4.37 17.06
N GLN A 214 0.59 -3.88 15.95
CA GLN A 214 1.94 -4.19 15.51
C GLN A 214 2.84 -2.98 15.78
N GLY A 215 4.15 -3.13 15.53
CA GLY A 215 5.10 -2.04 15.72
C GLY A 215 5.62 -1.95 17.15
N SER A 216 6.25 -0.83 17.48
CA SER A 216 6.79 -0.56 18.81
C SER A 216 6.62 0.93 19.16
N PRO A 217 6.44 1.29 20.45
CA PRO A 217 6.34 2.68 20.85
C PRO A 217 7.55 3.50 20.35
N LEU A 218 7.28 4.70 19.85
CA LEU A 218 8.31 5.68 19.49
C LEU A 218 8.83 6.31 20.79
N THR A 219 9.98 5.83 21.27
CA THR A 219 10.51 6.21 22.59
C THR A 219 10.80 7.69 22.71
N GLU A 220 11.08 8.35 21.58
CA GLU A 220 11.38 9.78 21.51
C GLU A 220 10.23 10.67 21.98
N VAL A 221 9.01 10.14 22.07
CA VAL A 221 7.84 10.84 22.63
C VAL A 221 7.92 10.95 24.16
N PHE A 222 8.71 10.09 24.82
CA PHE A 222 8.82 10.01 26.28
C PHE A 222 10.18 10.50 26.81
N GLU A 223 11.02 11.05 25.93
CA GLU A 223 12.40 11.49 26.20
C GLU A 223 12.53 13.01 26.31
#